data_AF-A0A1Y1VRS0-F1
#
_entry.id   AF-A0A1Y1VRS0-F1
#
_cell.length_a   1.000
_cell.length_b   1.000
_cell.length_c   1.000
_cell.angle_alpha   90.00
_cell.angle_beta   90.00
_cell.angle_gamma   90.00
#
_symmetry.space_group_name_H-M   'P 1'
#
loop_
_entity.id
_entity.type
_entity.pdbx_description
1 polymer ?
#
loop_
_entity_poly.entity_id
_entity_poly.type
_entity_poly.pdbx_seq_one_letter_code
_entity_poly.pdbx_strand_id
1 'polypeptide(L)'
;MQNPGIIRNRRKIMSIVNNAKAFLKIQKEFGSFDKYIWKFTEGKIIDHHLLKMEDMPAKNELSEIVSKDLKKHGFQFVGPTSIYSYLQGIGIINDHQESCEFR
;
A
#
# COMPACT_ATOMS: atom_id res chain seq x y z
N MET A 1 -8.41 -22.70 -8.40
CA MET A 1 -9.67 -22.26 -7.76
C MET A 1 -10.14 -23.21 -6.65
N GLN A 2 -9.53 -24.39 -6.45
CA GLN A 2 -10.02 -25.38 -5.49
C GLN A 2 -9.37 -25.31 -4.10
N ASN A 3 -8.31 -24.51 -3.92
CA ASN A 3 -7.65 -24.37 -2.63
C ASN A 3 -8.56 -23.63 -1.63
N PRO A 4 -9.00 -24.27 -0.52
CA PRO A 4 -9.89 -23.64 0.47
C PRO A 4 -9.17 -22.64 1.39
N GLY A 5 -7.83 -22.67 1.46
CA GLY A 5 -7.04 -21.76 2.29
C GLY A 5 -6.85 -20.36 1.69
N ILE A 6 -7.45 -20.06 0.54
CA ILE A 6 -7.32 -18.76 -0.13
C ILE A 6 -8.67 -18.18 -0.53
N ILE A 7 -8.70 -16.86 -0.76
CA ILE A 7 -9.86 -16.19 -1.35
C ILE A 7 -10.00 -16.65 -2.82
N ARG A 8 -11.02 -17.48 -3.09
CA ARG A 8 -11.31 -18.09 -4.41
C ARG A 8 -11.96 -17.08 -5.38
N ASN A 9 -11.28 -15.98 -5.65
CA ASN A 9 -11.67 -14.99 -6.67
C ASN A 9 -10.64 -14.98 -7.81
N ARG A 10 -11.08 -15.35 -9.02
CA ARG A 10 -10.19 -15.50 -10.18
C ARG A 10 -9.43 -14.22 -10.52
N ARG A 11 -10.09 -13.05 -10.44
CA ARG A 11 -9.46 -11.75 -10.75
C ARG A 11 -8.39 -11.39 -9.72
N LYS A 12 -8.67 -11.59 -8.42
CA LYS A 12 -7.68 -11.37 -7.34
C LYS A 12 -6.47 -12.31 -7.44
N ILE A 13 -6.70 -13.58 -7.80
CA ILE A 13 -5.60 -14.53 -7.98
C ILE A 13 -4.73 -14.13 -9.17
N MET A 14 -5.34 -13.78 -10.30
CA MET A 14 -4.58 -13.36 -11.48
C MET A 14 -3.82 -12.04 -11.24
N SER A 15 -4.39 -11.11 -10.46
CA SER A 15 -3.69 -9.88 -10.12
C SER A 15 -2.41 -10.11 -9.33
N ILE A 16 -2.32 -11.15 -8.50
CA ILE A 16 -1.07 -11.46 -7.77
C ILE A 16 0.06 -11.75 -8.76
N VAL A 17 -0.20 -12.55 -9.80
CA VAL A 17 0.78 -12.86 -10.85
C VAL A 17 1.18 -11.60 -11.62
N ASN A 18 0.21 -10.74 -11.97
CA ASN A 18 0.48 -9.49 -12.67
C ASN A 18 1.27 -8.50 -11.80
N ASN A 19 0.91 -8.36 -10.53
CA ASN A 19 1.59 -7.51 -9.56
C ASN A 19 3.02 -7.98 -9.32
N ALA A 20 3.27 -9.30 -9.25
CA ALA A 20 4.63 -9.83 -9.14
C ALA A 20 5.49 -9.46 -10.36
N LYS A 21 4.94 -9.54 -11.58
CA LYS A 21 5.65 -9.08 -12.78
C LYS A 21 5.92 -7.59 -12.76
N ALA A 22 4.95 -6.77 -12.32
CA ALA A 22 5.10 -5.33 -12.18
C ALA A 22 6.15 -4.95 -11.12
N PHE A 23 6.17 -5.67 -10.00
CA PHE A 23 7.17 -5.54 -8.93
C PHE A 23 8.59 -5.75 -9.45
N LEU A 24 8.82 -6.82 -10.23
CA LEU A 24 10.13 -7.06 -10.86
C LEU A 24 10.54 -5.94 -11.83
N LYS A 25 9.59 -5.29 -12.51
CA LYS A 25 9.89 -4.12 -13.35
C LYS A 25 10.31 -2.92 -12.50
N ILE A 26 9.58 -2.64 -11.43
CA ILE A 26 9.94 -1.57 -10.47
C ILE A 26 11.33 -1.82 -9.90
N GLN A 27 11.66 -3.04 -9.49
CA GLN A 27 13.00 -3.34 -8.98
C GLN A 27 14.10 -3.07 -10.02
N LYS A 28 13.85 -3.33 -11.31
CA LYS A 28 14.81 -3.01 -12.38
C LYS A 28 14.98 -1.51 -12.59
N GLU A 29 13.90 -0.75 -12.50
CA GLU A 29 13.88 0.70 -12.76
C GLU A 29 14.40 1.53 -11.57
N PHE A 30 14.01 1.17 -10.34
CA PHE A 30 14.30 1.91 -9.12
C PHE A 30 15.34 1.21 -8.22
N GLY A 31 15.91 0.10 -8.68
CA GLY A 31 16.86 -0.75 -7.94
C GLY A 31 16.21 -1.66 -6.90
N SER A 32 15.14 -1.22 -6.22
CA SER A 32 14.35 -2.05 -5.30
C SER A 32 12.94 -1.48 -5.14
N PHE A 33 11.99 -2.32 -4.71
CA PHE A 33 10.64 -1.84 -4.39
C PHE A 33 10.62 -0.97 -3.12
N ASP A 34 11.51 -1.25 -2.16
CA ASP A 34 11.66 -0.45 -0.94
C ASP A 34 12.04 1.01 -1.25
N LYS A 35 13.13 1.21 -2.02
CA LYS A 35 13.51 2.54 -2.52
C LYS A 35 12.38 3.21 -3.30
N TYR A 36 11.65 2.44 -4.11
CA TYR A 36 10.52 2.96 -4.88
C TYR A 36 9.39 3.46 -3.98
N ILE A 37 9.02 2.73 -2.93
CA ILE A 37 7.87 3.09 -2.10
C ILE A 37 8.21 4.22 -1.12
N TRP A 38 9.42 4.25 -0.57
CA TRP A 38 9.87 5.33 0.32
C TRP A 38 10.13 6.66 -0.39
N LYS A 39 10.33 6.65 -1.72
CA LYS A 39 10.53 7.90 -2.49
C LYS A 39 9.36 8.88 -2.35
N PHE A 40 8.13 8.38 -2.14
CA PHE A 40 6.92 9.19 -2.06
C PHE A 40 6.84 10.04 -0.80
N THR A 41 7.64 9.72 0.22
CA THR A 41 7.73 10.47 1.48
C THR A 41 9.14 10.90 1.81
N GLU A 42 10.06 10.80 0.83
CA GLU A 42 11.49 11.09 1.02
C GLU A 42 12.11 10.33 2.20
N GLY A 43 11.67 9.09 2.42
CA GLY A 43 12.13 8.25 3.53
C GLY A 43 11.56 8.63 4.90
N LYS A 44 10.59 9.53 4.97
CA LYS A 44 9.95 9.96 6.24
C LYS A 44 8.66 9.19 6.48
N ILE A 45 8.40 8.90 7.76
CA ILE A 45 7.11 8.39 8.21
C ILE A 45 6.14 9.56 8.28
N ILE A 46 4.93 9.36 7.76
CA ILE A 46 3.82 10.31 7.92
C ILE A 46 3.05 9.94 9.18
N ASP A 47 2.99 10.87 10.12
CA ASP A 47 2.34 10.68 11.40
C ASP A 47 1.18 11.66 11.53
N HIS A 48 -0.05 11.15 11.60
CA HIS A 48 -1.24 11.99 11.70
C HIS A 48 -1.65 12.30 13.14
N HIS A 49 -0.96 11.76 14.16
CA HIS A 49 -1.28 12.03 15.57
C HIS A 49 -2.76 11.83 15.91
N LEU A 50 -3.31 10.68 15.52
CA LEU A 50 -4.74 10.42 15.66
C LEU A 50 -5.14 10.37 17.14
N LEU A 51 -6.11 11.20 17.54
CA LEU A 51 -6.68 11.14 18.88
C LEU A 51 -7.72 10.02 18.98
N LYS A 52 -8.54 9.86 17.94
CA LYS A 52 -9.61 8.86 17.87
C LYS A 52 -9.57 8.07 16.57
N MET A 53 -10.12 6.84 16.59
CA MET A 53 -10.19 6.01 15.38
C MET A 53 -11.05 6.65 14.29
N GLU A 54 -12.09 7.40 14.68
CA GLU A 54 -12.99 8.08 13.76
C GLU A 54 -12.32 9.23 12.99
N ASP A 55 -11.17 9.73 13.49
CA ASP A 55 -10.38 10.76 12.82
C ASP A 55 -9.58 10.17 11.63
N MET A 56 -9.45 8.84 11.55
CA MET A 56 -8.72 8.16 10.49
C MET A 56 -9.49 8.23 9.17
N PRO A 57 -8.93 8.81 8.09
CA PRO A 57 -9.60 8.83 6.81
C PRO A 57 -9.57 7.45 6.13
N ALA A 58 -10.50 7.19 5.21
CA ALA A 58 -10.49 5.96 4.41
C ALA A 58 -9.40 5.95 3.30
N LYS A 59 -8.82 7.12 3.01
CA LYS A 59 -7.72 7.36 2.05
C LYS A 59 -7.20 8.80 2.23
N ASN A 60 -5.98 9.07 1.80
CA ASN A 60 -5.40 10.42 1.77
C ASN A 60 -4.73 10.72 0.42
N GLU A 61 -4.23 11.96 0.26
CA GLU A 61 -3.56 12.41 -0.97
C GLU A 61 -2.37 11.51 -1.34
N LEU A 62 -1.53 11.13 -0.37
CA LEU A 62 -0.41 10.21 -0.60
C LEU A 62 -0.87 8.88 -1.20
N SER A 63 -1.93 8.28 -0.64
CA SER A 63 -2.47 7.02 -1.15
C SER A 63 -3.04 7.14 -2.57
N GLU A 64 -3.57 8.31 -2.95
CA GLU A 64 -4.04 8.56 -4.31
C GLU A 64 -2.89 8.64 -5.31
N ILE A 65 -1.82 9.36 -4.94
CA ILE A 65 -0.59 9.49 -5.73
C ILE A 65 0.03 8.11 -5.94
N VAL A 66 0.25 7.35 -4.86
CA VAL A 66 0.86 6.01 -4.91
C VAL A 66 -0.01 5.03 -5.69
N SER A 67 -1.34 5.03 -5.49
CA SER A 67 -2.27 4.22 -6.28
C SER A 67 -2.16 4.54 -7.78
N LYS A 68 -2.12 5.82 -8.14
CA LYS A 68 -2.01 6.24 -9.55
C LYS A 68 -0.71 5.77 -10.16
N ASP A 69 0.40 5.86 -9.44
CA ASP A 69 1.72 5.45 -9.91
C ASP A 69 1.84 3.92 -10.05
N LEU A 70 1.39 3.16 -9.05
CA LEU A 70 1.36 1.69 -9.12
C LEU A 70 0.50 1.20 -10.30
N LYS A 71 -0.64 1.84 -10.58
CA LYS A 71 -1.46 1.53 -11.76
C LYS A 71 -0.70 1.78 -13.07
N LYS A 72 0.09 2.86 -13.17
CA LYS A 72 0.94 3.12 -14.34
C LYS A 72 1.99 2.01 -14.54
N HIS A 73 2.53 1.45 -13.46
CA HIS A 73 3.45 0.31 -13.52
C HIS A 73 2.75 -1.05 -13.74
N GLY A 74 1.42 -1.07 -13.91
CA GLY A 74 0.65 -2.27 -14.25
C GLY A 74 0.15 -3.08 -13.05
N PHE A 75 0.21 -2.52 -11.85
CA PHE A 75 -0.42 -3.15 -10.68
C PHE A 75 -1.95 -3.12 -10.78
N GLN A 76 -2.57 -4.14 -10.22
CA GLN A 76 -4.01 -4.35 -10.17
C GLN A 76 -4.47 -4.48 -8.71
N PHE A 77 -5.75 -4.14 -8.45
CA PHE A 77 -6.33 -4.09 -7.09
C PHE A 77 -5.61 -3.12 -6.13
N VAL A 78 -5.02 -2.06 -6.68
CA VAL A 78 -4.32 -1.01 -5.94
C VAL A 78 -5.12 0.29 -5.95
N GLY A 79 -6.36 0.25 -5.44
CA GLY A 79 -7.17 1.47 -5.26
C GLY A 79 -6.66 2.33 -4.10
N PRO A 80 -6.96 3.64 -4.05
CA PRO A 80 -6.44 4.53 -3.00
C PRO A 80 -6.69 4.03 -1.58
N THR A 81 -7.90 3.56 -1.26
CA THR A 81 -8.19 2.97 0.07
C THR A 81 -7.32 1.75 0.39
N SER A 82 -7.15 0.83 -0.55
CA SER A 82 -6.29 -0.34 -0.36
C SER A 82 -4.82 0.05 -0.22
N ILE A 83 -4.37 1.09 -0.93
CA ILE A 83 -3.02 1.62 -0.80
C ILE A 83 -2.82 2.37 0.50
N TYR A 84 -3.82 3.10 0.98
CA TYR A 84 -3.77 3.73 2.30
C TYR A 84 -3.55 2.68 3.39
N SER A 85 -4.37 1.61 3.40
CA SER A 85 -4.18 0.48 4.32
C SER A 85 -2.83 -0.22 4.15
N TYR A 86 -2.32 -0.30 2.92
CA TYR A 86 -0.98 -0.87 2.68
C TYR A 86 0.12 0.00 3.29
N LEU A 87 0.07 1.32 3.06
CA LEU A 87 1.06 2.28 3.57
C LEU A 87 1.08 2.31 5.11
N GLN A 88 -0.09 2.18 5.75
CA GLN A 88 -0.19 1.96 7.19
C GLN A 88 0.46 0.62 7.59
N GLY A 89 0.08 -0.47 6.91
CA GLY A 89 0.56 -1.82 7.24
C GLY A 89 2.07 -2.03 7.06
N ILE A 90 2.75 -1.19 6.27
CA ILE A 90 4.21 -1.22 6.10
C ILE A 90 4.95 -0.11 6.89
N GLY A 91 4.23 0.71 7.66
CA GLY A 91 4.83 1.73 8.52
C GLY A 91 5.29 3.01 7.82
N ILE A 92 4.88 3.26 6.56
CA ILE A 92 5.09 4.57 5.91
C ILE A 92 4.14 5.61 6.51
N ILE A 93 2.94 5.17 6.89
CA ILE A 93 1.98 5.97 7.63
C ILE A 93 1.85 5.37 9.03
N ASN A 94 2.07 6.18 10.06
CA ASN A 94 1.76 5.85 11.44
C ASN A 94 0.40 6.46 11.81
N ASP A 95 -0.61 5.61 11.84
CA ASP A 95 -1.99 5.94 12.24
C ASP A 95 -2.41 5.19 13.51
N HIS A 96 -1.44 4.81 14.34
CA HIS A 96 -1.78 4.42 15.70
C HIS A 96 -2.35 5.64 16.44
N GLN A 97 -3.40 5.43 17.22
CA GLN A 97 -3.94 6.47 18.09
C GLN A 97 -2.88 6.88 19.13
N GLU A 98 -2.89 8.13 19.60
CA GLU A 98 -1.93 8.60 20.61
C GLU A 98 -1.95 7.78 21.91
N SER A 99 -3.09 7.19 22.25
CA SER A 99 -3.24 6.30 23.41
C SER A 99 -2.82 4.84 23.16
N CYS A 100 -2.39 4.48 21.95
CA CYS A 100 -1.99 3.12 21.60
C CYS A 100 -0.58 2.79 22.11
N GLU A 101 -0.42 1.68 22.82
CA GLU A 101 0.88 1.22 23.36
C GLU A 101 1.90 0.82 22.28
N PHE A 102 1.44 0.61 21.03
CA PHE A 102 2.27 0.19 19.90
C PHE A 102 2.57 1.33 18.92
N ARG A 103 2.31 2.57 19.32
CA ARG A 103 2.50 3.74 18.47
C ARG A 103 3.96 4.04 18.14
#